data_AF-A0A956KD05-F1
#
_entry.id   AF-A0A956KD05-F1
#
_cell.length_a   1.000
_cell.length_b   1.000
_cell.length_c   1.000
_cell.angle_alpha   90.00
_cell.angle_beta   90.00
_cell.angle_gamma   90.00
#
_symmetry.space_group_name_H-M   'P 1'
#
loop_
_entity.id
_entity.type
_entity.pdbx_description
1 polymer ?
#
loop_
_entity_poly.entity_id
_entity_poly.type
_entity_poly.pdbx_seq_one_letter_code
_entity_poly.pdbx_strand_id
1 'polypeptide(L)'
;MHVPTKWTTILGLSLLLPACGDDKGSSSSGSDTDASSTTEGGSETGGSTEGSSGSESEGTGGSDSDSDSDTGEPAVPHALGTISLIESHTAEGGSSTPSVSAFFVPNTEGGAGGQGCFESVSGCKISMVPDCEGSCAGDEYCTFDDACASKCARVCDASCAPDEVCYFPAPDSPACKKVEAFDAGALTFLGTPIAINLFPPYSFAGDSGSPFSPGGMASVQASGATAAGFTAFEKSFTGTTFVQTTPSLETLGLADVFGDGPLPIRWAPGADKVTITVTVTSTEFAIGTLTCEVDDAAGAFDVPRQAILAAIDNGAVSSLSVSVARRRVETHKDLATTGTLTGVNVEPVGWLDIVTSSVESHSFAGCGGGEVFCGDACIDVLYDNDNCGQCGNKCMAGTYCDFGQCACDGGIVCGNSCVDIYSDTNNCGDCGNKCPSGAYCDFGDCACEFPEELCGNSCVDTQSDEDNCGFCNNKCGANETCQNGFCQGGNPDVGTCCTPMETIGCSNGTIQNCVCTQDDYCCATKWDQQCVNEVEEFGCGSCN
;
A
#
# COMPACT_ATOMS: atom_id res chain seq x y z
N MET A 1 -35.82 13.30 16.19
CA MET A 1 -35.67 14.33 15.14
C MET A 1 -34.40 13.97 14.38
N HIS A 2 -34.49 13.02 13.44
CA HIS A 2 -34.44 13.22 11.99
C HIS A 2 -33.15 13.91 11.48
N VAL A 3 -32.17 13.08 11.10
CA VAL A 3 -31.04 13.39 10.21
C VAL A 3 -31.22 12.51 8.97
N PRO A 4 -31.26 13.03 7.73
CA PRO A 4 -31.34 12.18 6.55
C PRO A 4 -29.95 11.91 5.94
N THR A 5 -29.74 10.62 5.69
CA THR A 5 -28.77 9.96 4.82
C THR A 5 -28.94 10.31 3.34
N LYS A 6 -27.85 10.49 2.58
CA LYS A 6 -27.71 10.05 1.18
C LYS A 6 -26.24 9.79 0.81
N TRP A 7 -25.95 8.53 0.50
CA TRP A 7 -24.83 8.05 -0.32
C TRP A 7 -25.40 7.67 -1.70
N THR A 8 -24.76 8.06 -2.81
CA THR A 8 -24.70 7.26 -4.06
C THR A 8 -23.68 7.84 -5.07
N THR A 9 -22.77 6.96 -5.49
CA THR A 9 -22.11 6.82 -6.81
C THR A 9 -21.17 7.91 -7.33
N ILE A 10 -19.86 7.64 -7.29
CA ILE A 10 -18.85 8.23 -8.20
C ILE A 10 -18.29 7.09 -9.06
N LEU A 11 -18.71 7.07 -10.33
CA LEU A 11 -18.09 6.30 -11.40
C LEU A 11 -16.80 7.01 -11.81
N GLY A 12 -15.73 6.24 -11.99
CA GLY A 12 -14.41 6.71 -12.39
C GLY A 12 -14.46 7.46 -13.72
N LEU A 13 -14.14 8.74 -13.67
CA LEU A 13 -13.83 9.58 -14.81
C LEU A 13 -12.32 9.84 -14.76
N SER A 14 -11.61 9.38 -15.78
CA SER A 14 -10.17 9.58 -15.93
C SER A 14 -9.82 11.07 -15.89
N LEU A 15 -8.82 11.39 -15.06
CA LEU A 15 -8.20 12.71 -14.92
C LEU A 15 -7.59 13.16 -16.26
N LEU A 16 -8.17 14.22 -16.82
CA LEU A 16 -7.46 15.22 -17.60
C LEU A 16 -7.71 16.56 -16.88
N LEU A 17 -6.68 17.10 -16.25
CA LEU A 17 -6.57 18.49 -15.78
C LEU A 17 -5.43 19.14 -16.60
N PRO A 18 -5.31 20.49 -16.68
CA PRO A 18 -5.68 21.43 -15.61
C PRO A 18 -6.29 22.77 -16.05
N ALA A 19 -6.92 23.46 -15.09
CA ALA A 19 -6.67 24.89 -14.84
C ALA A 19 -7.22 25.30 -13.46
N CYS A 20 -6.34 25.87 -12.66
CA CYS A 20 -6.58 26.47 -11.35
C CYS A 20 -7.56 27.64 -11.40
N GLY A 21 -8.34 27.81 -10.33
CA GLY A 21 -9.09 29.04 -10.06
C GLY A 21 -8.99 29.36 -8.58
N ASP A 22 -8.04 30.22 -8.20
CA ASP A 22 -7.96 30.81 -6.88
C ASP A 22 -8.65 32.19 -6.86
N ASP A 23 -9.61 32.31 -5.96
CA ASP A 23 -10.17 33.55 -5.44
C ASP A 23 -9.09 34.38 -4.72
N LYS A 24 -8.76 35.58 -5.22
CA LYS A 24 -8.50 36.78 -4.38
C LYS A 24 -8.78 38.07 -5.16
N GLY A 25 -9.69 38.88 -4.61
CA GLY A 25 -10.02 40.20 -5.15
C GLY A 25 -8.93 41.25 -4.92
N SER A 26 -8.92 42.28 -5.77
CA SER A 26 -8.64 43.65 -5.33
C SER A 26 -9.27 44.70 -6.24
N SER A 27 -9.90 45.65 -5.57
CA SER A 27 -10.14 47.07 -5.84
C SER A 27 -9.79 47.73 -7.19
N SER A 28 -10.81 48.46 -7.66
CA SER A 28 -10.83 49.72 -8.42
C SER A 28 -9.60 50.63 -8.47
N SER A 29 -9.32 51.19 -9.65
CA SER A 29 -9.34 52.64 -10.01
C SER A 29 -8.66 52.83 -11.38
N GLY A 30 -9.33 53.40 -12.41
CA GLY A 30 -9.04 54.73 -12.99
C GLY A 30 -7.73 54.80 -13.79
N SER A 31 -7.54 55.48 -14.92
CA SER A 31 -8.31 56.24 -15.92
C SER A 31 -7.25 56.70 -16.96
N ASP A 32 -7.71 57.14 -18.14
CA ASP A 32 -6.99 58.05 -19.07
C ASP A 32 -5.79 57.48 -19.89
N THR A 33 -5.48 57.89 -21.12
CA THR A 33 -6.13 58.59 -22.24
C THR A 33 -5.18 58.47 -23.45
N ASP A 34 -5.77 58.49 -24.65
CA ASP A 34 -5.37 59.18 -25.89
C ASP A 34 -4.08 58.90 -26.71
N ALA A 35 -4.37 58.89 -28.03
CA ALA A 35 -3.64 59.45 -29.19
C ALA A 35 -2.50 58.62 -29.81
N SER A 36 -2.68 58.09 -31.05
CA SER A 36 -2.57 58.78 -32.36
C SER A 36 -1.10 59.12 -32.69
N SER A 37 -0.45 58.67 -33.77
CA SER A 37 -0.76 58.89 -35.18
C SER A 37 0.42 58.45 -36.07
N THR A 38 0.12 58.11 -37.34
CA THR A 38 0.91 58.40 -38.58
C THR A 38 2.29 57.71 -38.76
N THR A 39 2.75 57.27 -39.95
CA THR A 39 2.48 57.69 -41.34
C THR A 39 3.04 56.67 -42.35
N GLU A 40 2.30 56.55 -43.45
CA GLU A 40 2.59 56.26 -44.87
C GLU A 40 4.02 56.01 -45.41
N GLY A 41 4.09 55.19 -46.48
CA GLY A 41 4.69 55.64 -47.76
C GLY A 41 5.34 54.61 -48.70
N GLY A 42 4.70 54.36 -49.86
CA GLY A 42 5.32 54.16 -51.20
C GLY A 42 5.64 52.72 -51.65
N SER A 43 4.89 52.07 -52.57
CA SER A 43 4.73 52.28 -54.04
C SER A 43 5.82 51.56 -54.86
N GLU A 44 5.49 50.41 -55.51
CA GLU A 44 5.36 50.17 -56.98
C GLU A 44 6.68 50.25 -57.80
N THR A 45 6.95 49.60 -58.94
CA THR A 45 6.51 48.46 -59.79
C THR A 45 7.59 48.34 -60.90
N GLY A 46 7.59 47.26 -61.69
CA GLY A 46 8.34 47.12 -62.97
C GLY A 46 9.22 45.87 -62.98
N GLY A 47 9.02 44.82 -63.79
CA GLY A 47 8.35 44.70 -65.08
C GLY A 47 9.40 44.57 -66.19
N SER A 48 9.61 43.36 -66.73
CA SER A 48 9.68 43.07 -68.19
C SER A 48 10.30 41.70 -68.49
N THR A 49 9.68 41.06 -69.47
CA THR A 49 9.87 39.74 -70.08
C THR A 49 10.73 39.81 -71.36
N GLU A 50 10.89 38.63 -71.99
CA GLU A 50 11.42 38.28 -73.34
C GLU A 50 12.85 37.69 -73.33
N GLY A 51 13.18 36.59 -74.02
CA GLY A 51 12.44 35.71 -74.93
C GLY A 51 13.37 34.71 -75.63
N SER A 52 12.76 33.76 -76.36
CA SER A 52 13.24 33.05 -77.57
C SER A 52 14.13 31.78 -77.49
N SER A 53 13.45 30.63 -77.67
CA SER A 53 13.48 29.69 -78.83
C SER A 53 14.76 28.96 -79.30
N GLY A 54 14.62 27.64 -79.53
CA GLY A 54 15.36 26.85 -80.54
C GLY A 54 15.59 25.37 -80.12
N SER A 55 14.73 24.42 -80.51
CA SER A 55 14.85 23.47 -81.65
C SER A 55 15.71 22.20 -81.42
N GLU A 56 14.99 21.07 -81.31
CA GLU A 56 15.23 19.67 -81.71
C GLU A 56 16.63 19.17 -82.16
N SER A 57 17.09 18.04 -81.60
CA SER A 57 17.54 16.87 -82.37
C SER A 57 17.75 15.62 -81.49
N GLU A 58 17.33 14.47 -82.01
CA GLU A 58 17.56 13.12 -81.47
C GLU A 58 19.02 12.68 -81.64
N GLY A 59 19.56 11.93 -80.68
CA GLY A 59 20.89 11.33 -80.78
C GLY A 59 21.24 10.44 -79.60
N THR A 60 21.22 9.14 -79.83
CA THR A 60 21.58 8.04 -78.92
C THR A 60 23.02 8.07 -78.41
N GLY A 61 23.22 7.74 -77.14
CA GLY A 61 24.32 6.90 -76.67
C GLY A 61 25.42 7.56 -75.84
N GLY A 62 25.48 7.18 -74.56
CA GLY A 62 26.74 6.83 -73.89
C GLY A 62 27.37 7.82 -72.91
N SER A 63 27.41 7.36 -71.66
CA SER A 63 28.43 7.56 -70.61
C SER A 63 28.53 8.90 -69.87
N ASP A 64 28.32 8.74 -68.56
CA ASP A 64 29.02 9.31 -67.40
C ASP A 64 28.51 10.58 -66.72
N SER A 65 28.24 10.37 -65.42
CA SER A 65 28.26 11.30 -64.29
C SER A 65 27.26 12.47 -64.31
N ASP A 66 26.16 12.29 -63.58
CA ASP A 66 25.65 13.35 -62.72
C ASP A 66 25.13 12.76 -61.41
N SER A 67 25.54 13.43 -60.36
CA SER A 67 25.10 13.30 -58.98
C SER A 67 23.64 13.70 -58.84
N ASP A 68 22.77 12.73 -58.55
CA ASP A 68 21.51 12.98 -57.85
C ASP A 68 21.45 12.09 -56.61
N SER A 69 21.89 12.69 -55.51
CA SER A 69 21.49 12.29 -54.16
C SER A 69 20.04 12.71 -53.96
N ASP A 70 19.12 11.81 -54.27
CA ASP A 70 17.79 11.82 -53.66
C ASP A 70 17.41 10.37 -53.34
N THR A 71 18.12 9.79 -52.38
CA THR A 71 17.55 8.68 -51.60
C THR A 71 16.47 9.31 -50.74
N GLY A 72 15.29 9.49 -51.33
CA GLY A 72 14.07 9.79 -50.58
C GLY A 72 13.91 8.70 -49.53
N GLU A 73 14.29 9.04 -48.30
CA GLU A 73 13.97 8.28 -47.11
C GLU A 73 12.45 8.07 -47.17
N PRO A 74 11.93 6.83 -47.04
CA PRO A 74 10.49 6.64 -47.04
C PRO A 74 9.95 7.47 -45.89
N ALA A 75 9.14 8.49 -46.22
CA ALA A 75 8.43 9.31 -45.27
C ALA A 75 7.90 8.40 -44.16
N VAL A 76 8.35 8.64 -42.93
CA VAL A 76 7.90 7.86 -41.78
C VAL A 76 6.38 8.00 -41.78
N PRO A 77 5.62 6.90 -41.94
CA PRO A 77 4.18 7.03 -42.02
C PRO A 77 3.71 7.65 -40.69
N HIS A 78 2.75 8.57 -40.75
CA HIS A 78 2.21 9.22 -39.56
C HIS A 78 0.85 8.58 -39.22
N ALA A 79 0.61 8.35 -37.93
CA ALA A 79 -0.69 8.00 -37.40
C ALA A 79 -1.65 9.14 -37.68
N LEU A 80 -2.85 8.80 -38.11
CA LEU A 80 -3.89 9.79 -38.37
C LEU A 80 -4.98 9.80 -37.32
N GLY A 81 -5.19 8.69 -36.61
CA GLY A 81 -6.18 8.62 -35.55
C GLY A 81 -6.58 7.21 -35.13
N THR A 82 -7.39 7.16 -34.09
CA THR A 82 -7.98 5.96 -33.50
C THR A 82 -9.49 6.16 -33.39
N ILE A 83 -10.26 5.21 -33.91
CA ILE A 83 -11.70 5.11 -33.67
C ILE A 83 -11.92 3.93 -32.72
N SER A 84 -12.55 4.18 -31.58
CA SER A 84 -12.82 3.16 -30.56
C SER A 84 -14.32 2.94 -30.43
N LEU A 85 -14.76 1.68 -30.55
CA LEU A 85 -16.09 1.24 -30.16
C LEU A 85 -15.94 0.30 -28.97
N ILE A 86 -16.48 0.71 -27.83
CA ILE A 86 -16.30 0.03 -26.56
C ILE A 86 -17.67 -0.32 -26.02
N GLU A 87 -17.81 -1.53 -25.49
CA GLU A 87 -18.89 -1.88 -24.59
C GLU A 87 -18.30 -2.36 -23.27
N SER A 88 -18.86 -1.88 -22.16
CA SER A 88 -18.45 -2.28 -20.82
C SER A 88 -19.63 -2.77 -20.00
N HIS A 89 -19.42 -3.79 -19.19
CA HIS A 89 -20.40 -4.34 -18.27
C HIS A 89 -19.76 -4.74 -16.95
N THR A 90 -20.58 -4.88 -15.92
CA THR A 90 -20.15 -5.46 -14.64
C THR A 90 -20.31 -6.98 -14.68
N ALA A 91 -19.45 -7.68 -13.95
CA ALA A 91 -19.51 -9.13 -13.81
C ALA A 91 -20.86 -9.65 -13.24
N GLU A 92 -21.58 -8.80 -12.51
CA GLU A 92 -22.94 -9.01 -11.99
C GLU A 92 -24.01 -9.19 -13.06
N GLY A 93 -23.63 -8.98 -14.32
CA GLY A 93 -24.52 -8.99 -15.45
C GLY A 93 -25.31 -7.69 -15.57
N GLY A 94 -26.25 -7.68 -16.52
CA GLY A 94 -26.97 -6.48 -16.92
C GLY A 94 -26.68 -6.12 -18.37
N SER A 95 -27.13 -4.94 -18.77
CA SER A 95 -26.83 -4.41 -20.10
C SER A 95 -25.47 -3.74 -20.09
N SER A 96 -24.68 -3.97 -21.14
CA SER A 96 -23.46 -3.19 -21.39
C SER A 96 -23.76 -1.70 -21.55
N THR A 97 -22.77 -0.86 -21.27
CA THR A 97 -22.74 0.57 -21.55
C THR A 97 -21.89 0.81 -22.80
N PRO A 98 -22.46 1.34 -23.90
CA PRO A 98 -21.70 1.62 -25.10
C PRO A 98 -20.98 2.97 -25.00
N SER A 99 -19.73 2.99 -25.48
CA SER A 99 -18.93 4.20 -25.66
C SER A 99 -18.28 4.17 -27.04
N VAL A 100 -18.42 5.24 -27.81
CA VAL A 100 -17.74 5.41 -29.09
C VAL A 100 -16.98 6.72 -29.07
N SER A 101 -15.73 6.69 -29.49
CA SER A 101 -14.92 7.89 -29.65
C SER A 101 -14.07 7.81 -30.91
N ALA A 102 -13.78 8.96 -31.49
CA ALA A 102 -12.81 9.09 -32.56
C ALA A 102 -11.83 10.21 -32.21
N PHE A 103 -10.55 9.90 -32.29
CA PHE A 103 -9.47 10.85 -32.03
C PHE A 103 -8.53 10.84 -33.22
N PHE A 104 -8.19 12.00 -33.73
CA PHE A 104 -7.32 12.14 -34.89
C PHE A 104 -6.22 13.12 -34.55
N VAL A 105 -5.03 12.60 -34.29
CA VAL A 105 -3.85 13.41 -33.99
C VAL A 105 -2.69 12.91 -34.84
N PRO A 106 -1.97 13.82 -35.53
CA PRO A 106 -0.76 13.45 -36.25
C PRO A 106 0.23 12.84 -35.25
N ASN A 107 0.88 11.74 -35.65
CA ASN A 107 1.97 11.17 -34.87
C ASN A 107 3.06 12.23 -34.64
N THR A 108 3.07 12.86 -33.47
CA THR A 108 4.27 13.50 -32.96
C THR A 108 5.20 12.35 -32.59
N GLU A 109 6.39 12.24 -33.19
CA GLU A 109 7.44 11.37 -32.66
C GLU A 109 7.52 11.60 -31.14
N GLY A 110 7.09 10.61 -30.35
CA GLY A 110 6.97 10.71 -28.89
C GLY A 110 5.57 10.48 -28.30
N GLY A 111 4.49 10.42 -29.10
CA GLY A 111 3.13 10.17 -28.61
C GLY A 111 2.57 11.32 -27.76
N ALA A 112 1.43 11.88 -28.15
CA ALA A 112 0.79 13.02 -27.46
C ALA A 112 0.17 12.69 -26.09
N GLY A 113 0.55 11.58 -25.47
CA GLY A 113 0.33 11.30 -24.05
C GLY A 113 1.66 10.78 -23.54
N GLY A 114 2.29 11.50 -22.60
CA GLY A 114 3.61 11.13 -22.07
C GLY A 114 3.71 9.63 -21.88
N GLN A 115 4.74 9.03 -22.47
CA GLN A 115 4.93 7.59 -22.45
C GLN A 115 4.88 7.13 -21.00
N GLY A 116 3.79 6.47 -20.60
CA GLY A 116 3.65 5.96 -19.25
C GLY A 116 4.86 5.09 -18.95
N CYS A 117 5.47 5.29 -17.79
CA CYS A 117 6.58 4.47 -17.36
C CYS A 117 6.03 3.26 -16.62
N PHE A 118 6.55 2.10 -17.00
CA PHE A 118 6.09 0.83 -16.48
C PHE A 118 7.26 -0.03 -16.05
N GLU A 119 7.11 -0.69 -14.92
CA GLU A 119 7.97 -1.78 -14.52
C GLU A 119 7.36 -3.12 -14.95
N SER A 120 8.17 -4.04 -15.46
CA SER A 120 7.70 -5.38 -15.81
C SER A 120 7.92 -6.35 -14.66
N VAL A 121 6.84 -6.78 -14.02
CA VAL A 121 6.86 -7.77 -12.95
C VAL A 121 6.06 -8.98 -13.39
N SER A 122 6.74 -10.11 -13.58
CA SER A 122 6.11 -11.40 -13.89
C SER A 122 5.22 -11.43 -15.13
N GLY A 123 5.58 -10.65 -16.15
CA GLY A 123 4.81 -10.55 -17.40
C GLY A 123 3.66 -9.55 -17.35
N CYS A 124 3.45 -8.86 -16.22
CA CYS A 124 2.54 -7.72 -16.11
C CYS A 124 3.33 -6.41 -16.03
N LYS A 125 2.76 -5.35 -16.60
CA LYS A 125 3.30 -3.98 -16.55
C LYS A 125 2.66 -3.24 -15.39
N ILE A 126 3.45 -2.73 -14.47
CA ILE A 126 3.01 -1.93 -13.33
C ILE A 126 3.18 -0.46 -13.68
N SER A 127 2.12 0.32 -13.59
CA SER A 127 2.18 1.78 -13.80
C SER A 127 2.98 2.43 -12.67
N MET A 128 4.06 3.11 -13.03
CA MET A 128 4.90 3.81 -12.06
C MET A 128 4.31 5.19 -11.75
N VAL A 129 4.53 5.67 -10.53
CA VAL A 129 4.26 7.06 -10.13
C VAL A 129 5.60 7.77 -10.04
N PRO A 130 5.78 8.95 -10.65
CA PRO A 130 7.06 9.65 -10.58
C PRO A 130 7.29 10.16 -9.16
N ASP A 131 8.46 9.86 -8.61
CA ASP A 131 8.93 10.34 -7.31
C ASP A 131 10.03 11.39 -7.49
N CYS A 132 9.67 12.65 -7.31
CA CYS A 132 10.60 13.78 -7.36
C CYS A 132 10.95 14.17 -5.92
N GLU A 133 12.02 13.56 -5.40
CA GLU A 133 12.51 13.76 -4.03
C GLU A 133 12.40 15.24 -3.60
N GLY A 134 11.48 15.53 -2.68
CA GLY A 134 11.35 16.88 -2.11
C GLY A 134 10.56 17.91 -2.92
N SER A 135 9.47 17.50 -3.60
CA SER A 135 8.47 18.34 -4.28
C SER A 135 9.02 19.31 -5.33
N CYS A 136 8.42 19.29 -6.53
CA CYS A 136 8.80 20.24 -7.58
C CYS A 136 8.51 21.70 -7.19
N ALA A 137 9.17 22.64 -7.87
CA ALA A 137 8.91 24.06 -7.67
C ALA A 137 7.42 24.40 -7.96
N GLY A 138 6.94 25.57 -7.50
CA GLY A 138 5.52 25.91 -7.56
C GLY A 138 4.91 26.00 -8.97
N ASP A 139 5.73 26.22 -10.00
CA ASP A 139 5.37 26.22 -11.42
C ASP A 139 5.78 24.93 -12.14
N GLU A 140 6.10 23.87 -11.40
CA GLU A 140 6.54 22.57 -11.90
C GLU A 140 5.64 21.44 -11.39
N TYR A 141 5.62 20.33 -12.12
CA TYR A 141 4.97 19.09 -11.72
C TYR A 141 5.95 17.93 -11.86
N CYS A 142 5.76 16.91 -11.03
CA CYS A 142 6.58 15.70 -11.10
C CYS A 142 6.11 14.81 -12.25
N THR A 143 7.04 14.40 -13.11
CA THR A 143 6.79 13.56 -14.29
C THR A 143 7.98 12.66 -14.57
N PHE A 144 7.88 11.81 -15.59
CA PHE A 144 9.02 11.03 -16.08
C PHE A 144 9.68 11.70 -17.29
N ASP A 145 10.97 11.40 -17.51
CA ASP A 145 11.63 11.60 -18.80
C ASP A 145 11.52 10.35 -19.70
N ASP A 146 12.11 10.42 -20.90
CA ASP A 146 12.06 9.33 -21.88
C ASP A 146 12.83 8.07 -21.42
N ALA A 147 13.68 8.21 -20.40
CA ALA A 147 14.38 7.10 -19.74
C ALA A 147 13.65 6.59 -18.49
N CYS A 148 12.43 7.08 -18.24
CA CYS A 148 11.64 6.79 -17.05
C CYS A 148 12.27 7.17 -15.72
N ALA A 149 13.15 8.18 -15.71
CA ALA A 149 13.61 8.83 -14.49
C ALA A 149 12.64 9.95 -14.10
N SER A 150 12.31 10.02 -12.81
CA SER A 150 11.50 11.11 -12.26
C SER A 150 12.22 12.44 -12.45
N LYS A 151 11.50 13.45 -12.94
CA LYS A 151 11.98 14.82 -13.06
C LYS A 151 10.86 15.82 -12.79
N CYS A 152 11.23 17.01 -12.35
CA CYS A 152 10.34 18.14 -12.35
C CYS A 152 10.27 18.76 -13.75
N ALA A 153 9.06 18.96 -14.26
CA ALA A 153 8.81 19.62 -15.53
C ALA A 153 7.94 20.86 -15.30
N ARG A 154 8.24 21.95 -15.99
CA ARG A 154 7.48 23.19 -15.87
C ARG A 154 6.08 23.04 -16.45
N VAL A 155 5.12 23.68 -15.79
CA VAL A 155 3.77 23.89 -16.31
C VAL A 155 3.85 25.01 -17.35
N CYS A 156 3.22 24.80 -18.50
CA CYS A 156 3.13 25.86 -19.50
C CYS A 156 2.14 26.92 -19.00
N ASP A 157 2.64 28.12 -18.67
CA ASP A 157 1.91 29.22 -18.05
C ASP A 157 1.73 30.44 -18.97
N ALA A 158 1.98 30.30 -20.28
CA ALA A 158 1.71 31.37 -21.23
C ALA A 158 0.22 31.70 -21.29
N SER A 159 -0.09 32.99 -21.22
CA SER A 159 -1.43 33.53 -21.40
C SER A 159 -1.84 33.44 -22.88
N CYS A 160 -2.58 32.40 -23.23
CA CYS A 160 -3.02 32.14 -24.60
C CYS A 160 -4.43 32.66 -24.89
N ALA A 161 -4.72 32.92 -26.17
CA ALA A 161 -6.08 33.25 -26.60
C ALA A 161 -7.05 32.08 -26.34
N PRO A 162 -8.38 32.31 -26.30
CA PRO A 162 -9.36 31.24 -26.06
C PRO A 162 -9.32 30.08 -27.07
N ASP A 163 -8.79 30.32 -28.27
CA ASP A 163 -8.59 29.33 -29.34
C ASP A 163 -7.14 28.81 -29.43
N GLU A 164 -6.32 29.05 -28.40
CA GLU A 164 -4.92 28.67 -28.33
C GLU A 164 -4.62 27.79 -27.11
N VAL A 165 -3.63 26.92 -27.25
CA VAL A 165 -3.09 26.08 -26.19
C VAL A 165 -1.63 26.47 -25.94
N CYS A 166 -1.24 26.48 -24.66
CA CYS A 166 0.13 26.71 -24.25
C CYS A 166 0.98 25.47 -24.57
N TYR A 167 2.16 25.66 -25.14
CA TYR A 167 3.16 24.61 -25.36
C TYR A 167 4.59 25.17 -25.22
N PHE A 168 5.59 24.28 -25.16
CA PHE A 168 7.01 24.66 -25.11
C PHE A 168 7.70 24.41 -26.47
N PRO A 169 7.83 25.39 -27.37
CA PRO A 169 8.62 25.27 -28.61
C PRO A 169 10.12 25.00 -28.39
N ALA A 170 10.64 25.34 -27.22
CA ALA A 170 11.97 25.01 -26.76
C ALA A 170 11.93 24.77 -25.24
N PRO A 171 12.91 24.05 -24.65
CA PRO A 171 13.01 23.92 -23.21
C PRO A 171 12.90 25.29 -22.53
N ASP A 172 11.99 25.42 -21.57
CA ASP A 172 11.73 26.65 -20.79
C ASP A 172 11.23 27.88 -21.56
N SER A 173 10.79 27.72 -22.82
CA SER A 173 10.20 28.81 -23.60
C SER A 173 8.72 28.53 -23.86
N PRO A 174 7.79 28.93 -22.96
CA PRO A 174 6.37 28.72 -23.19
C PRO A 174 5.85 29.68 -24.28
N ALA A 175 5.02 29.16 -25.17
CA ALA A 175 4.37 29.90 -26.24
C ALA A 175 2.94 29.40 -26.45
N CYS A 176 2.15 30.17 -27.19
CA CYS A 176 0.79 29.82 -27.55
C CYS A 176 0.75 29.34 -29.00
N LYS A 177 -0.03 28.30 -29.25
CA LYS A 177 -0.37 27.87 -30.61
C LYS A 177 -1.87 27.68 -30.71
N LYS A 178 -2.45 27.94 -31.88
CA LYS A 178 -3.86 27.66 -32.10
C LYS A 178 -4.17 26.19 -31.88
N VAL A 179 -5.31 25.91 -31.29
CA VAL A 179 -5.85 24.55 -31.21
C VAL A 179 -6.24 24.16 -32.63
N GLU A 180 -5.56 23.16 -33.17
CA GLU A 180 -5.82 22.68 -34.52
C GLU A 180 -7.03 21.76 -34.49
N ALA A 181 -8.13 22.22 -35.08
CA ALA A 181 -9.34 21.43 -35.18
C ALA A 181 -9.27 20.54 -36.43
N PHE A 182 -9.31 19.23 -36.22
CA PHE A 182 -9.57 18.25 -37.27
C PHE A 182 -11.08 18.05 -37.44
N ASP A 183 -11.59 18.29 -38.64
CA ASP A 183 -12.98 18.00 -38.99
C ASP A 183 -13.05 16.75 -39.88
N ALA A 184 -13.21 15.56 -39.28
CA ALA A 184 -13.42 14.30 -40.01
C ALA A 184 -14.66 14.29 -40.94
N GLY A 185 -15.53 15.29 -40.83
CA GLY A 185 -16.89 15.26 -41.32
C GLY A 185 -17.77 14.30 -40.50
N ALA A 186 -18.98 14.04 -40.98
CA ALA A 186 -19.86 13.08 -40.30
C ALA A 186 -19.24 11.68 -40.30
N LEU A 187 -19.18 11.04 -39.13
CA LEU A 187 -18.81 9.64 -38.99
C LEU A 187 -20.07 8.81 -38.80
N THR A 188 -20.34 7.89 -39.71
CA THR A 188 -21.46 6.96 -39.61
C THR A 188 -20.96 5.54 -39.45
N PHE A 189 -21.53 4.81 -38.49
CA PHE A 189 -21.25 3.40 -38.27
C PHE A 189 -22.41 2.57 -38.82
N LEU A 190 -22.15 1.81 -39.89
CA LEU A 190 -23.12 0.90 -40.49
C LEU A 190 -22.85 -0.54 -40.02
N GLY A 191 -23.90 -1.37 -39.98
CA GLY A 191 -23.79 -2.77 -39.55
C GLY A 191 -23.72 -2.95 -38.03
N THR A 192 -23.83 -1.86 -37.27
CA THR A 192 -23.90 -1.87 -35.82
C THR A 192 -25.30 -2.29 -35.32
N PRO A 193 -25.41 -2.84 -34.10
CA PRO A 193 -26.70 -3.13 -33.46
C PRO A 193 -27.46 -1.84 -33.09
N ILE A 194 -26.76 -0.71 -32.98
CA ILE A 194 -27.30 0.62 -32.70
C ILE A 194 -26.80 1.56 -33.79
N ALA A 195 -27.69 2.21 -34.53
CA ALA A 195 -27.29 3.18 -35.55
C ALA A 195 -26.64 4.40 -34.89
N ILE A 196 -25.38 4.67 -35.21
CA ILE A 196 -24.58 5.73 -34.58
C ILE A 196 -24.07 6.67 -35.67
N ASN A 197 -24.37 7.96 -35.51
CA ASN A 197 -23.83 9.06 -36.31
C ASN A 197 -23.13 10.02 -35.36
N LEU A 198 -21.83 10.28 -35.57
CA LEU A 198 -21.04 11.22 -34.80
C LEU A 198 -20.74 12.47 -35.63
N PHE A 199 -20.80 13.61 -34.96
CA PHE A 199 -20.37 14.92 -35.45
C PHE A 199 -19.45 15.54 -34.40
N PRO A 200 -18.59 16.52 -34.71
CA PRO A 200 -17.75 17.17 -33.70
C PRO A 200 -18.57 17.68 -32.50
N PRO A 201 -18.18 17.36 -31.24
CA PRO A 201 -17.10 16.44 -30.84
C PRO A 201 -17.46 14.96 -31.10
N TYR A 202 -16.53 14.21 -31.70
CA TYR A 202 -16.74 12.82 -32.13
C TYR A 202 -16.75 11.82 -30.97
N SER A 203 -17.73 11.93 -30.09
CA SER A 203 -17.95 11.00 -28.99
C SER A 203 -19.44 10.69 -28.81
N PHE A 204 -19.71 9.49 -28.33
CA PHE A 204 -21.03 9.02 -27.97
C PHE A 204 -20.92 8.14 -26.74
N ALA A 205 -21.74 8.44 -25.75
CA ALA A 205 -22.01 7.56 -24.61
C ALA A 205 -23.51 7.27 -24.64
N GLY A 206 -23.86 5.99 -24.74
CA GLY A 206 -25.25 5.55 -24.67
C GLY A 206 -25.55 4.89 -23.33
N ASP A 207 -26.84 4.68 -23.05
CA ASP A 207 -27.29 4.15 -21.77
C ASP A 207 -27.33 2.61 -21.71
N SER A 208 -27.37 1.91 -22.86
CA SER A 208 -27.45 0.44 -22.90
C SER A 208 -27.07 -0.16 -24.27
N GLY A 209 -26.50 -1.37 -24.23
CA GLY A 209 -26.17 -2.23 -25.36
C GLY A 209 -24.70 -2.17 -25.79
N SER A 210 -24.35 -3.02 -26.76
CA SER A 210 -23.06 -2.92 -27.44
C SER A 210 -23.18 -1.96 -28.63
N PRO A 211 -22.16 -1.14 -28.97
CA PRO A 211 -22.17 -0.32 -30.18
C PRO A 211 -21.81 -1.10 -31.44
N PHE A 212 -21.40 -2.37 -31.34
CA PHE A 212 -21.05 -3.24 -32.48
C PHE A 212 -21.64 -4.64 -32.30
N SER A 213 -21.83 -5.37 -33.40
CA SER A 213 -22.29 -6.76 -33.30
C SER A 213 -21.08 -7.63 -32.96
N PRO A 214 -21.14 -8.52 -31.95
CA PRO A 214 -20.02 -9.38 -31.59
C PRO A 214 -19.56 -10.23 -32.79
N GLY A 215 -18.29 -10.07 -33.21
CA GLY A 215 -17.76 -10.74 -34.40
C GLY A 215 -18.40 -10.31 -35.73
N GLY A 216 -19.30 -9.32 -35.71
CA GLY A 216 -20.00 -8.80 -36.88
C GLY A 216 -19.16 -7.77 -37.63
N MET A 217 -19.48 -7.60 -38.91
CA MET A 217 -18.86 -6.56 -39.74
C MET A 217 -19.56 -5.23 -39.50
N ALA A 218 -18.77 -4.19 -39.24
CA ALA A 218 -19.23 -2.81 -39.22
C ALA A 218 -18.38 -1.97 -40.17
N SER A 219 -18.93 -0.87 -40.67
CA SER A 219 -18.18 0.05 -41.51
C SER A 219 -18.29 1.48 -40.99
N VAL A 220 -17.15 2.17 -40.96
CA VAL A 220 -17.08 3.60 -40.73
C VAL A 220 -17.10 4.30 -42.08
N GLN A 221 -18.04 5.22 -42.26
CA GLN A 221 -18.05 6.17 -43.37
C GLN A 221 -17.74 7.56 -42.83
N ALA A 222 -16.70 8.18 -43.35
CA ALA A 222 -16.31 9.55 -43.04
C ALA A 222 -16.52 10.44 -44.26
N SER A 223 -17.20 11.57 -44.10
CA SER A 223 -17.49 12.48 -45.22
C SER A 223 -16.27 13.31 -45.66
N GLY A 224 -15.17 13.30 -44.91
CA GLY A 224 -13.88 13.89 -45.30
C GLY A 224 -13.65 15.31 -44.77
N ALA A 225 -12.37 15.65 -44.61
CA ALA A 225 -11.87 16.86 -43.96
C ALA A 225 -11.14 17.76 -44.98
N THR A 226 -11.85 18.67 -45.67
CA THR A 226 -11.27 19.42 -46.79
C THR A 226 -10.14 20.40 -46.41
N ALA A 227 -9.93 20.68 -45.12
CA ALA A 227 -8.91 21.62 -44.65
C ALA A 227 -7.73 20.99 -43.87
N ALA A 228 -7.83 19.73 -43.42
CA ALA A 228 -7.01 19.26 -42.30
C ALA A 228 -6.58 17.79 -42.29
N GLY A 229 -6.64 17.05 -43.41
CA GLY A 229 -5.80 15.85 -43.51
C GLY A 229 -6.44 14.56 -43.98
N PHE A 230 -7.64 14.54 -44.57
CA PHE A 230 -8.17 13.30 -45.17
C PHE A 230 -9.15 13.54 -46.31
N THR A 231 -9.01 12.72 -47.37
CA THR A 231 -10.11 12.47 -48.29
C THR A 231 -11.19 11.62 -47.60
N ALA A 232 -12.45 11.76 -48.02
CA ALA A 232 -13.53 10.88 -47.58
C ALA A 232 -13.11 9.40 -47.68
N PHE A 233 -13.44 8.62 -46.66
CA PHE A 233 -13.07 7.22 -46.61
C PHE A 233 -14.23 6.36 -46.11
N GLU A 234 -14.21 5.11 -46.55
CA GLU A 234 -15.05 4.04 -46.03
C GLU A 234 -14.16 2.86 -45.68
N LYS A 235 -14.22 2.40 -44.42
CA LYS A 235 -13.47 1.24 -43.95
C LYS A 235 -14.40 0.29 -43.22
N SER A 236 -14.32 -0.99 -43.60
CA SER A 236 -15.01 -2.08 -42.90
C SER A 236 -14.04 -2.75 -41.95
N PHE A 237 -14.56 -3.15 -40.79
CA PHE A 237 -13.84 -3.85 -39.75
C PHE A 237 -14.74 -4.92 -39.14
N THR A 238 -14.16 -5.91 -38.51
CA THR A 238 -14.91 -6.93 -37.78
C THR A 238 -14.80 -6.64 -36.29
N GLY A 239 -15.92 -6.40 -35.63
CA GLY A 239 -15.93 -6.17 -34.18
C GLY A 239 -15.37 -7.35 -33.40
N THR A 240 -14.79 -7.07 -32.24
CA THR A 240 -14.43 -8.11 -31.28
C THR A 240 -15.66 -8.89 -30.82
N THR A 241 -15.45 -10.00 -30.12
CA THR A 241 -16.52 -10.78 -29.51
C THR A 241 -16.72 -10.35 -28.06
N PHE A 242 -17.92 -10.61 -27.53
CA PHE A 242 -18.23 -10.33 -26.13
C PHE A 242 -17.29 -11.12 -25.20
N VAL A 243 -16.68 -10.44 -24.23
CA VAL A 243 -15.91 -11.05 -23.17
C VAL A 243 -16.82 -11.29 -21.98
N GLN A 244 -16.78 -12.52 -21.49
CA GLN A 244 -17.37 -12.90 -20.23
C GLN A 244 -16.44 -13.88 -19.54
N THR A 245 -16.08 -13.59 -18.31
CA THR A 245 -15.24 -14.45 -17.49
C THR A 245 -16.02 -15.66 -17.02
N THR A 246 -15.32 -16.78 -16.82
CA THR A 246 -15.94 -18.03 -16.36
C THR A 246 -14.97 -18.80 -15.45
N PRO A 247 -15.19 -18.82 -14.13
CA PRO A 247 -16.32 -18.21 -13.42
C PRO A 247 -16.38 -16.68 -13.55
N SER A 248 -17.57 -16.10 -13.39
CA SER A 248 -17.76 -14.64 -13.41
C SER A 248 -16.90 -13.99 -12.33
N LEU A 249 -16.32 -12.81 -12.57
CA LEU A 249 -15.41 -12.17 -11.61
C LEU A 249 -16.06 -12.03 -10.22
N GLU A 250 -17.34 -11.69 -10.17
CA GLU A 250 -18.10 -11.53 -8.92
C GLU A 250 -18.17 -12.80 -8.04
N THR A 251 -17.94 -13.96 -8.65
CA THR A 251 -18.03 -15.27 -7.98
C THR A 251 -16.68 -15.79 -7.51
N LEU A 252 -15.60 -15.06 -7.76
CA LEU A 252 -14.28 -15.40 -7.24
C LEU A 252 -14.28 -15.28 -5.72
N GLY A 253 -13.69 -16.27 -5.05
CA GLY A 253 -13.58 -16.29 -3.59
C GLY A 253 -12.60 -15.24 -3.08
N LEU A 254 -12.80 -14.79 -1.83
CA LEU A 254 -11.87 -13.84 -1.21
C LEU A 254 -10.46 -14.43 -1.08
N ALA A 255 -10.33 -15.76 -0.92
CA ALA A 255 -9.03 -16.42 -0.91
C ALA A 255 -8.30 -16.31 -2.25
N ASP A 256 -9.01 -16.39 -3.38
CA ASP A 256 -8.43 -16.21 -4.71
C ASP A 256 -8.03 -14.75 -4.95
N VAL A 257 -8.86 -13.82 -4.50
CA VAL A 257 -8.66 -12.38 -4.74
C VAL A 257 -7.57 -11.80 -3.84
N PHE A 258 -7.57 -12.13 -2.55
CA PHE A 258 -6.72 -11.51 -1.52
C PHE A 258 -5.73 -12.46 -0.84
N GLY A 259 -5.81 -13.77 -1.08
CA GLY A 259 -4.87 -14.74 -0.50
C GLY A 259 -3.49 -14.73 -1.17
N ASP A 260 -2.62 -15.69 -0.81
CA ASP A 260 -1.23 -15.71 -1.30
C ASP A 260 -1.06 -16.23 -2.73
N GLY A 261 -2.08 -16.92 -3.26
CA GLY A 261 -2.08 -17.49 -4.62
C GLY A 261 -2.23 -16.42 -5.71
N PRO A 262 -1.97 -16.78 -6.99
CA PRO A 262 -2.28 -15.88 -8.10
C PRO A 262 -3.79 -15.67 -8.23
N LEU A 263 -4.21 -14.54 -8.76
CA LEU A 263 -5.62 -14.25 -9.05
C LEU A 263 -6.02 -14.95 -10.38
N PRO A 264 -6.90 -15.96 -10.34
CA PRO A 264 -7.22 -16.75 -11.53
C PRO A 264 -8.29 -16.06 -12.38
N ILE A 265 -7.92 -15.63 -13.58
CA ILE A 265 -8.84 -15.06 -14.57
C ILE A 265 -9.01 -16.04 -15.72
N ARG A 266 -10.26 -16.29 -16.11
CA ARG A 266 -10.63 -17.32 -17.09
C ARG A 266 -11.73 -16.80 -17.99
N TRP A 267 -11.71 -17.14 -19.26
CA TRP A 267 -12.71 -16.72 -20.25
C TRP A 267 -12.80 -17.74 -21.40
N ALA A 268 -13.85 -17.65 -22.21
CA ALA A 268 -13.97 -18.46 -23.42
C ALA A 268 -12.91 -18.01 -24.46
N PRO A 269 -11.99 -18.87 -24.94
CA PRO A 269 -10.94 -18.47 -25.87
C PRO A 269 -11.47 -17.81 -27.15
N GLY A 270 -10.78 -16.79 -27.62
CA GLY A 270 -11.05 -16.13 -28.90
C GLY A 270 -9.79 -15.93 -29.75
N ALA A 271 -9.83 -14.95 -30.65
CA ALA A 271 -8.76 -14.69 -31.63
C ALA A 271 -8.12 -13.30 -31.47
N ASP A 272 -8.50 -12.57 -30.41
CA ASP A 272 -8.10 -11.18 -30.21
C ASP A 272 -6.95 -11.09 -29.19
N LYS A 273 -6.77 -9.92 -28.57
CA LYS A 273 -5.93 -9.78 -27.37
C LYS A 273 -6.81 -9.58 -26.15
N VAL A 274 -6.37 -10.14 -25.02
CA VAL A 274 -7.00 -9.89 -23.74
C VAL A 274 -6.03 -9.08 -22.88
N THR A 275 -6.56 -8.01 -22.30
CA THR A 275 -5.86 -7.15 -21.36
C THR A 275 -6.56 -7.25 -20.02
N ILE A 276 -5.82 -7.65 -19.00
CA ILE A 276 -6.31 -7.69 -17.62
C ILE A 276 -5.69 -6.50 -16.89
N THR A 277 -6.52 -5.55 -16.49
CA THR A 277 -6.11 -4.42 -15.68
C THR A 277 -6.57 -4.64 -14.26
N VAL A 278 -5.66 -4.50 -13.31
CA VAL A 278 -5.95 -4.60 -11.89
C VAL A 278 -5.53 -3.30 -11.22
N THR A 279 -6.50 -2.60 -10.63
CA THR A 279 -6.26 -1.47 -9.75
C THR A 279 -6.29 -1.96 -8.31
N VAL A 280 -5.22 -1.71 -7.58
CA VAL A 280 -5.00 -2.21 -6.22
C VAL A 280 -5.02 -1.01 -5.29
N THR A 281 -5.77 -1.09 -4.20
CA THR A 281 -5.69 -0.11 -3.11
C THR A 281 -5.15 -0.80 -1.87
N SER A 282 -4.16 -0.20 -1.21
CA SER A 282 -3.61 -0.71 0.05
C SER A 282 -4.45 -0.28 1.25
N THR A 283 -4.21 -0.89 2.41
CA THR A 283 -4.76 -0.45 3.71
C THR A 283 -4.25 0.93 4.12
N GLU A 284 -3.17 1.41 3.51
CA GLU A 284 -2.57 2.73 3.72
C GLU A 284 -2.96 3.73 2.62
N PHE A 285 -4.00 3.41 1.83
CA PHE A 285 -4.54 4.24 0.75
C PHE A 285 -3.59 4.48 -0.44
N ALA A 286 -2.50 3.70 -0.56
CA ALA A 286 -1.71 3.68 -1.79
C ALA A 286 -2.53 3.04 -2.91
N ILE A 287 -2.54 3.65 -4.10
CA ILE A 287 -3.28 3.14 -5.27
C ILE A 287 -2.29 2.82 -6.38
N GLY A 288 -2.30 1.56 -6.79
CA GLY A 288 -1.49 1.02 -7.84
C GLY A 288 -2.33 0.52 -9.01
N THR A 289 -1.74 0.46 -10.20
CA THR A 289 -2.37 -0.23 -11.33
C THR A 289 -1.36 -1.11 -12.03
N LEU A 290 -1.75 -2.36 -12.32
CA LEU A 290 -1.00 -3.24 -13.20
C LEU A 290 -1.86 -3.66 -14.40
N THR A 291 -1.19 -3.99 -15.49
CA THR A 291 -1.81 -4.46 -16.72
C THR A 291 -1.06 -5.68 -17.26
N CYS A 292 -1.77 -6.78 -17.47
CA CYS A 292 -1.24 -8.00 -18.06
C CYS A 292 -1.85 -8.20 -19.44
N GLU A 293 -1.02 -8.32 -20.47
CA GLU A 293 -1.45 -8.59 -21.85
C GLU A 293 -1.25 -10.07 -22.18
N VAL A 294 -2.30 -10.71 -22.69
CA VAL A 294 -2.29 -12.14 -22.99
C VAL A 294 -2.97 -12.40 -24.34
N ASP A 295 -2.55 -13.49 -24.99
CA ASP A 295 -3.24 -13.97 -26.19
C ASP A 295 -4.62 -14.53 -25.80
N ASP A 296 -5.67 -14.12 -26.51
CA ASP A 296 -7.04 -14.53 -26.22
C ASP A 296 -7.24 -16.04 -26.39
N ALA A 297 -6.45 -16.69 -27.24
CA ALA A 297 -6.50 -18.14 -27.44
C ALA A 297 -6.14 -18.94 -26.18
N ALA A 298 -5.48 -18.31 -25.19
CA ALA A 298 -5.15 -18.96 -23.92
C ALA A 298 -6.40 -19.29 -23.08
N GLY A 299 -7.45 -18.47 -23.15
CA GLY A 299 -8.68 -18.63 -22.33
C GLY A 299 -8.47 -18.49 -20.82
N ALA A 300 -7.25 -18.19 -20.38
CA ALA A 300 -6.87 -18.18 -18.98
C ALA A 300 -5.61 -17.34 -18.77
N PHE A 301 -5.56 -16.67 -17.63
CA PHE A 301 -4.35 -16.04 -17.12
C PHE A 301 -4.39 -16.01 -15.59
N ASP A 302 -3.28 -16.38 -14.96
CA ASP A 302 -3.09 -16.31 -13.51
C ASP A 302 -2.30 -15.06 -13.20
N VAL A 303 -2.98 -14.00 -12.75
CA VAL A 303 -2.33 -12.73 -12.42
C VAL A 303 -1.41 -12.97 -11.22
N PRO A 304 -0.08 -12.80 -11.38
CA PRO A 304 0.86 -13.15 -10.32
C PRO A 304 0.68 -12.28 -9.08
N ARG A 305 0.62 -12.89 -7.89
CA ARG A 305 0.48 -12.16 -6.62
C ARG A 305 1.55 -11.10 -6.42
N GLN A 306 2.78 -11.42 -6.81
CA GLN A 306 3.91 -10.47 -6.74
C GLN A 306 3.71 -9.22 -7.61
N ALA A 307 3.00 -9.32 -8.74
CA ALA A 307 2.67 -8.15 -9.57
C ALA A 307 1.58 -7.28 -8.91
N ILE A 308 0.60 -7.90 -8.24
CA ILE A 308 -0.43 -7.21 -7.45
C ILE A 308 0.21 -6.43 -6.30
N LEU A 309 1.11 -7.06 -5.54
CA LEU A 309 1.78 -6.43 -4.39
C LEU A 309 2.77 -5.33 -4.81
N ALA A 310 3.49 -5.53 -5.92
CA ALA A 310 4.42 -4.53 -6.44
C ALA A 310 3.72 -3.27 -6.97
N ALA A 311 2.39 -3.29 -7.18
CA ALA A 311 1.66 -2.10 -7.61
C ALA A 311 1.49 -1.03 -6.50
N ILE A 312 1.64 -1.41 -5.22
CA ILE A 312 1.35 -0.54 -4.07
C ILE A 312 2.56 -0.35 -3.12
N ASP A 313 3.79 -0.61 -3.59
CA ASP A 313 5.05 -0.41 -2.85
C ASP A 313 5.08 -1.03 -1.43
N ASN A 314 4.46 -2.21 -1.29
CA ASN A 314 4.22 -2.97 -0.05
C ASN A 314 3.02 -2.46 0.78
N GLY A 315 2.34 -3.42 1.42
CA GLY A 315 1.16 -3.16 2.23
C GLY A 315 0.11 -4.24 2.03
N ALA A 316 -0.81 -4.37 2.99
CA ALA A 316 -1.95 -5.26 2.82
C ALA A 316 -2.91 -4.65 1.78
N VAL A 317 -3.44 -5.49 0.89
CA VAL A 317 -4.43 -5.05 -0.11
C VAL A 317 -5.78 -4.87 0.58
N SER A 318 -6.36 -3.68 0.51
CA SER A 318 -7.67 -3.35 1.09
C SER A 318 -8.82 -3.51 0.09
N SER A 319 -8.57 -3.28 -1.19
CA SER A 319 -9.54 -3.50 -2.25
C SER A 319 -8.85 -3.68 -3.59
N LEU A 320 -9.55 -4.30 -4.53
CA LEU A 320 -9.02 -4.64 -5.83
C LEU A 320 -10.12 -4.48 -6.88
N SER A 321 -9.86 -3.72 -7.93
CA SER A 321 -10.75 -3.61 -9.08
C SER A 321 -10.12 -4.30 -10.28
N VAL A 322 -10.82 -5.29 -10.82
CA VAL A 322 -10.37 -6.07 -11.98
C VAL A 322 -11.20 -5.68 -13.18
N SER A 323 -10.52 -5.45 -14.30
CA SER A 323 -11.11 -5.25 -15.61
C SER A 323 -10.48 -6.22 -16.60
N VAL A 324 -11.29 -7.00 -17.30
CA VAL A 324 -10.87 -7.91 -18.36
C VAL A 324 -11.42 -7.38 -19.67
N ALA A 325 -10.52 -6.91 -20.52
CA ALA A 325 -10.87 -6.34 -21.82
C ALA A 325 -10.42 -7.28 -22.93
N ARG A 326 -11.37 -7.77 -23.74
CA ARG A 326 -11.05 -8.33 -25.05
C ARG A 326 -11.00 -7.19 -26.06
N ARG A 327 -9.87 -7.05 -26.73
CA ARG A 327 -9.59 -5.94 -27.65
C ARG A 327 -9.09 -6.45 -28.99
N ARG A 328 -9.74 -5.99 -30.05
CA ARG A 328 -9.25 -6.09 -31.43
C ARG A 328 -8.81 -4.73 -31.94
N VAL A 329 -7.68 -4.70 -32.62
CA VAL A 329 -7.18 -3.53 -33.34
C VAL A 329 -7.02 -3.91 -34.81
N GLU A 330 -7.74 -3.21 -35.69
CA GLU A 330 -7.54 -3.29 -37.13
C GLU A 330 -6.90 -1.99 -37.63
N THR A 331 -5.66 -2.11 -38.12
CA THR A 331 -4.92 -0.97 -38.68
C THR A 331 -5.17 -0.88 -40.18
N HIS A 332 -5.81 0.21 -40.61
CA HIS A 332 -6.00 0.53 -42.02
C HIS A 332 -4.96 1.54 -42.47
N LYS A 333 -3.99 1.06 -43.25
CA LYS A 333 -2.93 1.88 -43.84
C LYS A 333 -3.36 2.47 -45.19
N ASP A 334 -2.46 3.26 -45.77
CA ASP A 334 -2.58 3.82 -47.12
C ASP A 334 -3.80 4.73 -47.30
N LEU A 335 -4.17 5.45 -46.24
CA LEU A 335 -5.24 6.42 -46.28
C LEU A 335 -4.71 7.75 -46.82
N ALA A 336 -5.38 8.27 -47.85
CA ALA A 336 -5.02 9.54 -48.47
C ALA A 336 -5.35 10.71 -47.54
N THR A 337 -4.35 11.56 -47.33
CA THR A 337 -4.40 12.71 -46.44
C THR A 337 -4.21 14.00 -47.23
N THR A 338 -4.80 15.10 -46.76
CA THR A 338 -4.75 16.39 -47.46
C THR A 338 -4.77 17.57 -46.48
N GLY A 339 -3.74 18.40 -46.42
CA GLY A 339 -3.76 19.62 -45.60
C GLY A 339 -2.40 19.97 -45.05
N THR A 340 -2.36 21.00 -44.21
CA THR A 340 -1.16 21.43 -43.48
C THR A 340 -1.53 21.68 -42.03
N LEU A 341 -0.79 21.08 -41.11
CA LEU A 341 -0.88 21.37 -39.68
C LEU A 341 0.25 22.32 -39.31
N THR A 342 0.01 23.22 -38.36
CA THR A 342 0.93 24.26 -37.93
C THR A 342 2.12 23.60 -37.26
N GLY A 343 3.28 23.65 -37.92
CA GLY A 343 4.51 23.07 -37.42
C GLY A 343 4.68 21.57 -37.71
N VAL A 344 3.76 20.95 -38.46
CA VAL A 344 3.89 19.54 -38.91
C VAL A 344 3.44 19.42 -40.36
N ASN A 345 4.34 18.94 -41.23
CA ASN A 345 3.95 18.51 -42.56
C ASN A 345 3.15 17.22 -42.43
N VAL A 346 1.88 17.25 -42.88
CA VAL A 346 1.06 16.03 -42.97
C VAL A 346 1.58 15.25 -44.16
N GLU A 347 2.14 14.06 -43.95
CA GLU A 347 2.54 13.22 -45.09
C GLU A 347 1.31 12.89 -45.93
N PRO A 348 1.43 12.64 -47.24
CA PRO A 348 0.29 12.37 -48.12
C PRO A 348 -0.42 11.02 -47.86
N VAL A 349 0.12 10.19 -46.96
CA VAL A 349 -0.39 8.87 -46.61
C VAL A 349 -0.22 8.61 -45.11
N GLY A 350 -1.25 8.11 -44.44
CA GLY A 350 -1.13 7.62 -43.06
C GLY A 350 -2.05 6.44 -42.76
N TRP A 351 -2.26 6.14 -41.46
CA TRP A 351 -3.10 5.01 -41.02
C TRP A 351 -4.13 5.37 -39.96
N LEU A 352 -5.21 4.59 -39.92
CA LEU A 352 -6.30 4.65 -38.96
C LEU A 352 -6.37 3.33 -38.20
N ASP A 353 -6.33 3.39 -36.88
CA ASP A 353 -6.64 2.22 -36.04
C ASP A 353 -8.14 2.22 -35.70
N ILE A 354 -8.80 1.12 -36.03
CA ILE A 354 -10.16 0.84 -35.54
C ILE A 354 -10.04 -0.17 -34.41
N VAL A 355 -10.44 0.27 -33.22
CA VAL A 355 -10.38 -0.49 -31.98
C VAL A 355 -11.79 -0.89 -31.59
N THR A 356 -11.99 -2.18 -31.35
CA THR A 356 -13.21 -2.66 -30.70
C THR A 356 -12.86 -3.36 -29.41
N SER A 357 -13.56 -3.01 -28.34
CA SER A 357 -13.31 -3.54 -27.01
C SER A 357 -14.60 -3.99 -26.34
N SER A 358 -14.55 -5.17 -25.74
CA SER A 358 -15.55 -5.70 -24.82
C SER A 358 -14.89 -5.79 -23.45
N VAL A 359 -15.51 -5.21 -22.41
CA VAL A 359 -14.90 -5.07 -21.09
C VAL A 359 -15.84 -5.58 -20.01
N GLU A 360 -15.38 -6.54 -19.22
CA GLU A 360 -16.01 -6.95 -17.97
C GLU A 360 -15.22 -6.39 -16.80
N SER A 361 -15.90 -5.85 -15.79
CA SER A 361 -15.24 -5.42 -14.56
C SER A 361 -15.97 -5.82 -13.28
N HIS A 362 -15.21 -5.95 -12.21
CA HIS A 362 -15.73 -6.12 -10.86
C HIS A 362 -14.77 -5.52 -9.83
N SER A 363 -15.33 -5.05 -8.72
CA SER A 363 -14.56 -4.49 -7.62
C SER A 363 -14.79 -5.30 -6.35
N PHE A 364 -13.70 -5.81 -5.80
CA PHE A 364 -13.68 -6.58 -4.57
C PHE A 364 -13.27 -5.67 -3.41
N ALA A 365 -14.05 -5.71 -2.33
CA ALA A 365 -13.66 -5.13 -1.05
C ALA A 365 -12.97 -6.21 -0.20
N GLY A 366 -11.85 -5.84 0.42
CA GLY A 366 -11.20 -6.67 1.42
C GLY A 366 -11.92 -6.63 2.76
N CYS A 367 -11.31 -7.27 3.77
CA CYS A 367 -11.88 -7.32 5.11
C CYS A 367 -11.87 -5.96 5.83
N GLY A 368 -12.73 -5.82 6.83
CA GLY A 368 -12.78 -4.64 7.68
C GLY A 368 -11.53 -4.50 8.55
N GLY A 369 -11.37 -3.34 9.19
CA GLY A 369 -10.25 -3.12 10.11
C GLY A 369 -10.26 -4.12 11.27
N GLY A 370 -9.15 -4.84 11.46
CA GLY A 370 -8.99 -5.87 12.49
C GLY A 370 -9.37 -7.29 12.04
N GLU A 371 -9.96 -7.44 10.86
CA GLU A 371 -10.29 -8.73 10.27
C GLU A 371 -9.22 -9.19 9.28
N VAL A 372 -9.04 -10.49 9.14
CA VAL A 372 -8.19 -11.10 8.11
C VAL A 372 -8.96 -12.17 7.34
N PHE A 373 -8.43 -12.56 6.18
CA PHE A 373 -9.00 -13.60 5.34
C PHE A 373 -8.71 -15.00 5.93
N CYS A 374 -9.76 -15.70 6.34
CA CYS A 374 -9.69 -17.10 6.75
C CYS A 374 -10.50 -17.97 5.79
N GLY A 375 -9.84 -18.40 4.71
CA GLY A 375 -10.54 -18.96 3.56
C GLY A 375 -11.34 -17.86 2.84
N ASP A 376 -12.63 -18.09 2.62
CA ASP A 376 -13.53 -17.13 1.96
C ASP A 376 -14.33 -16.25 2.93
N ALA A 377 -13.87 -16.12 4.18
CA ALA A 377 -14.52 -15.30 5.20
C ALA A 377 -13.56 -14.27 5.79
N CYS A 378 -14.09 -13.09 6.09
CA CYS A 378 -13.44 -12.12 6.95
C CYS A 378 -13.70 -12.49 8.40
N ILE A 379 -12.63 -12.70 9.15
CA ILE A 379 -12.68 -13.11 10.55
C ILE A 379 -11.88 -12.12 11.39
N ASP A 380 -12.50 -11.66 12.48
CA ASP A 380 -11.88 -10.83 13.49
C ASP A 380 -10.89 -11.66 14.31
N VAL A 381 -9.62 -11.61 13.95
CA VAL A 381 -8.58 -12.35 14.68
C VAL A 381 -8.21 -11.69 16.01
N LEU A 382 -8.78 -10.53 16.34
CA LEU A 382 -8.51 -9.86 17.60
C LEU A 382 -9.40 -10.38 18.73
N TYR A 383 -10.60 -10.88 18.39
CA TYR A 383 -11.60 -11.30 19.39
C TYR A 383 -12.29 -12.63 19.08
N ASP A 384 -12.06 -13.26 17.92
CA ASP A 384 -12.59 -14.60 17.65
C ASP A 384 -11.77 -15.68 18.35
N ASN A 385 -12.40 -16.36 19.31
CA ASN A 385 -11.82 -17.47 20.07
C ASN A 385 -11.37 -18.64 19.21
N ASP A 386 -11.91 -18.84 18.01
CA ASP A 386 -11.52 -19.92 17.10
C ASP A 386 -10.39 -19.51 16.12
N ASN A 387 -10.04 -18.22 16.08
CA ASN A 387 -9.12 -17.64 15.09
C ASN A 387 -8.20 -16.55 15.71
N CYS A 388 -7.76 -16.75 16.95
CA CYS A 388 -7.09 -15.70 17.71
C CYS A 388 -5.67 -15.39 17.21
N GLY A 389 -5.42 -14.17 16.78
CA GLY A 389 -4.16 -13.70 16.19
C GLY A 389 -3.90 -14.19 14.76
N GLN A 390 -4.48 -15.32 14.38
CA GLN A 390 -4.43 -15.88 13.03
C GLN A 390 -5.54 -16.92 12.82
N CYS A 391 -5.88 -17.19 11.57
CA CYS A 391 -6.88 -18.19 11.20
C CYS A 391 -6.59 -19.57 11.80
N GLY A 392 -7.62 -20.19 12.37
CA GLY A 392 -7.58 -21.52 12.98
C GLY A 392 -6.82 -21.61 14.30
N ASN A 393 -6.27 -20.51 14.83
CA ASN A 393 -5.64 -20.52 16.15
C ASN A 393 -6.70 -20.42 17.25
N LYS A 394 -7.31 -21.56 17.55
CA LYS A 394 -8.34 -21.67 18.57
C LYS A 394 -7.76 -21.54 19.97
N CYS A 395 -8.29 -20.61 20.74
CA CYS A 395 -8.07 -20.50 22.17
C CYS A 395 -8.60 -21.73 22.91
N MET A 396 -7.80 -22.24 23.84
CA MET A 396 -8.16 -23.40 24.65
C MET A 396 -9.40 -23.13 25.51
N ALA A 397 -10.06 -24.20 25.94
CA ALA A 397 -11.22 -24.07 26.83
C ALA A 397 -10.85 -23.30 28.12
N GLY A 398 -11.64 -22.29 28.45
CA GLY A 398 -11.38 -21.41 29.60
C GLY A 398 -10.53 -20.16 29.30
N THR A 399 -10.05 -20.01 28.05
CA THR A 399 -9.43 -18.77 27.56
C THR A 399 -10.34 -18.07 26.56
N TYR A 400 -10.08 -16.79 26.31
CA TYR A 400 -10.72 -16.00 25.26
C TYR A 400 -9.67 -15.23 24.45
N CYS A 401 -10.03 -14.81 23.25
CA CYS A 401 -9.17 -14.00 22.42
C CYS A 401 -9.26 -12.54 22.85
N ASP A 402 -8.12 -11.98 23.21
CA ASP A 402 -7.98 -10.59 23.58
C ASP A 402 -6.84 -9.97 22.77
N PHE A 403 -7.17 -9.04 21.89
CA PHE A 403 -6.21 -8.37 21.00
C PHE A 403 -5.28 -9.35 20.25
N GLY A 404 -5.83 -10.49 19.81
CA GLY A 404 -5.08 -11.50 19.05
C GLY A 404 -4.21 -12.43 19.88
N GLN A 405 -4.38 -12.45 21.20
CA GLN A 405 -3.74 -13.39 22.10
C GLN A 405 -4.77 -14.13 22.95
N CYS A 406 -4.58 -15.44 23.13
CA CYS A 406 -5.44 -16.19 24.05
C CYS A 406 -5.09 -15.81 25.48
N ALA A 407 -6.06 -15.20 26.17
CA ALA A 407 -5.96 -14.70 27.52
C ALA A 407 -6.92 -15.44 28.47
N CYS A 408 -6.63 -15.36 29.76
CA CYS A 408 -7.46 -15.92 30.82
C CYS A 408 -8.38 -14.84 31.40
N ASP A 409 -9.61 -15.22 31.77
CA ASP A 409 -10.49 -14.37 32.58
C ASP A 409 -10.00 -14.41 34.03
N GLY A 410 -8.93 -13.66 34.30
CA GLY A 410 -8.16 -13.71 35.54
C GLY A 410 -7.03 -14.75 35.53
N GLY A 411 -5.90 -14.40 36.15
CA GLY A 411 -4.70 -15.24 36.18
C GLY A 411 -3.86 -15.17 34.89
N ILE A 412 -3.02 -16.18 34.66
CA ILE A 412 -2.19 -16.32 33.45
C ILE A 412 -2.29 -17.73 32.85
N VAL A 413 -1.88 -17.86 31.59
CA VAL A 413 -1.81 -19.17 30.91
C VAL A 413 -0.57 -19.93 31.38
N CYS A 414 -0.78 -21.04 32.08
CA CYS A 414 0.27 -21.97 32.49
C CYS A 414 0.08 -23.32 31.81
N GLY A 415 0.86 -23.55 30.75
CA GLY A 415 0.70 -24.72 29.88
C GLY A 415 -0.68 -24.70 29.21
N ASN A 416 -1.55 -25.65 29.59
CA ASN A 416 -2.88 -25.82 29.01
C ASN A 416 -3.99 -25.42 30.01
N SER A 417 -3.73 -24.52 30.95
CA SER A 417 -4.71 -24.11 31.97
C SER A 417 -4.51 -22.65 32.36
N CYS A 418 -5.62 -21.99 32.68
CA CYS A 418 -5.59 -20.71 33.36
C CYS A 418 -5.37 -20.95 34.85
N VAL A 419 -4.37 -20.28 35.42
CA VAL A 419 -4.07 -20.36 36.85
C VAL A 419 -4.03 -18.97 37.46
N ASP A 420 -4.62 -18.84 38.63
CA ASP A 420 -4.56 -17.60 39.40
C ASP A 420 -3.25 -17.53 40.17
N ILE A 421 -2.29 -16.80 39.62
CA ILE A 421 -0.98 -16.63 40.25
C ILE A 421 -1.02 -15.76 41.51
N TYR A 422 -2.15 -15.12 41.83
CA TYR A 422 -2.26 -14.28 43.02
C TYR A 422 -2.73 -15.04 44.26
N SER A 423 -3.36 -16.20 44.09
CA SER A 423 -3.94 -16.96 45.21
C SER A 423 -3.76 -18.48 45.14
N ASP A 424 -3.38 -19.04 43.99
CA ASP A 424 -3.10 -20.48 43.88
C ASP A 424 -1.75 -20.82 44.49
N THR A 425 -1.79 -21.51 45.63
CA THR A 425 -0.62 -22.06 46.32
C THR A 425 0.28 -22.97 45.47
N ASN A 426 -0.15 -23.48 44.31
CA ASN A 426 0.69 -24.28 43.42
C ASN A 426 1.30 -23.48 42.26
N ASN A 427 0.92 -22.21 42.09
CA ASN A 427 1.34 -21.34 40.98
C ASN A 427 1.56 -19.89 41.46
N CYS A 428 2.06 -19.68 42.68
CA CYS A 428 2.10 -18.35 43.29
C CYS A 428 3.13 -17.45 42.62
N GLY A 429 2.71 -16.35 42.02
CA GLY A 429 3.57 -15.40 41.29
C GLY A 429 4.03 -15.86 39.91
N ASP A 430 4.12 -17.18 39.67
CA ASP A 430 4.50 -17.74 38.37
C ASP A 430 4.00 -19.20 38.21
N CYS A 431 3.94 -19.68 36.97
CA CYS A 431 3.55 -21.03 36.62
C CYS A 431 4.37 -22.10 37.34
N GLY A 432 3.70 -22.97 38.10
CA GLY A 432 4.33 -24.06 38.83
C GLY A 432 5.14 -23.64 40.06
N ASN A 433 5.12 -22.35 40.44
CA ASN A 433 5.76 -21.90 41.67
C ASN A 433 4.91 -22.29 42.88
N LYS A 434 5.16 -23.50 43.39
CA LYS A 434 4.42 -24.03 44.53
C LYS A 434 4.94 -23.45 45.84
N CYS A 435 4.02 -22.90 46.64
CA CYS A 435 4.32 -22.44 47.98
C CYS A 435 4.76 -23.59 48.90
N PRO A 436 5.73 -23.33 49.78
CA PRO A 436 6.23 -24.34 50.70
C PRO A 436 5.16 -24.83 51.69
N SER A 437 5.44 -25.94 52.38
CA SER A 437 4.43 -26.55 53.27
C SER A 437 4.04 -25.59 54.40
N GLY A 438 2.73 -25.38 54.58
CA GLY A 438 2.16 -24.45 55.57
C GLY A 438 1.96 -23.02 55.05
N ALA A 439 2.58 -22.67 53.91
CA ALA A 439 2.42 -21.35 53.31
C ALA A 439 1.16 -21.25 52.45
N TYR A 440 0.63 -20.04 52.30
CA TYR A 440 -0.41 -19.67 51.35
C TYR A 440 0.15 -18.68 50.32
N CYS A 441 -0.60 -18.46 49.23
CA CYS A 441 -0.23 -17.47 48.23
C CYS A 441 -0.92 -16.14 48.56
N ASP A 442 -0.14 -15.09 48.76
CA ASP A 442 -0.60 -13.74 49.09
C ASP A 442 -0.16 -12.78 47.99
N PHE A 443 -1.08 -12.43 47.09
CA PHE A 443 -0.84 -11.51 45.97
C PHE A 443 0.38 -11.86 45.10
N GLY A 444 0.71 -13.14 44.97
CA GLY A 444 1.82 -13.63 44.16
C GLY A 444 3.08 -13.99 44.93
N ASP A 445 3.12 -13.76 46.24
CA ASP A 445 4.21 -14.17 47.11
C ASP A 445 3.76 -15.26 48.10
N CYS A 446 4.61 -16.25 48.35
CA CYS A 446 4.32 -17.26 49.36
C CYS A 446 4.52 -16.68 50.77
N ALA A 447 3.47 -16.70 51.57
CA ALA A 447 3.43 -16.15 52.91
C ALA A 447 2.99 -17.20 53.93
N CYS A 448 3.39 -17.00 55.19
CA CYS A 448 2.97 -17.84 56.32
C CYS A 448 1.90 -17.13 57.14
N GLU A 449 1.01 -17.90 57.77
CA GLU A 449 0.03 -17.32 58.68
C GLU A 449 0.75 -16.81 59.94
N PHE A 450 0.49 -15.56 60.34
CA PHE A 450 1.07 -15.02 61.56
C PHE A 450 0.70 -15.91 62.77
N PRO A 451 1.65 -16.29 63.65
CA PRO A 451 2.98 -15.70 63.84
C PRO A 451 4.15 -16.38 63.10
N GLU A 452 3.90 -17.31 62.20
CA GLU A 452 4.96 -18.08 61.53
C GLU A 452 5.69 -17.25 60.45
N GLU A 453 6.95 -17.61 60.21
CA GLU A 453 7.81 -17.01 59.19
C GLU A 453 8.29 -18.08 58.19
N LEU A 454 8.53 -17.67 56.94
CA LEU A 454 8.98 -18.57 55.89
C LEU A 454 10.47 -18.91 56.04
N CYS A 455 10.77 -20.04 56.68
CA CYS A 455 12.13 -20.52 56.89
C CYS A 455 12.50 -21.61 55.88
N GLY A 456 13.07 -21.20 54.75
CA GLY A 456 13.44 -22.09 53.66
C GLY A 456 12.20 -22.69 52.98
N ASN A 457 11.92 -23.97 53.24
CA ASN A 457 10.84 -24.71 52.59
C ASN A 457 9.65 -25.02 53.52
N SER A 458 9.50 -24.30 54.63
CA SER A 458 8.38 -24.45 55.56
C SER A 458 8.11 -23.18 56.33
N CYS A 459 6.86 -22.99 56.72
CA CYS A 459 6.50 -22.02 57.75
C CYS A 459 6.93 -22.54 59.12
N VAL A 460 7.57 -21.67 59.89
CA VAL A 460 8.10 -21.99 61.22
C VAL A 460 7.73 -20.88 62.20
N ASP A 461 7.23 -21.25 63.37
CA ASP A 461 7.05 -20.31 64.47
C ASP A 461 8.40 -20.01 65.12
N THR A 462 9.02 -18.92 64.68
CA THR A 462 10.31 -18.46 65.22
C THR A 462 10.22 -18.06 66.69
N GLN A 463 9.03 -18.00 67.30
CA GLN A 463 8.88 -17.70 68.72
C GLN A 463 9.04 -18.92 69.64
N SER A 464 8.92 -20.14 69.10
CA SER A 464 8.89 -21.37 69.89
C SER A 464 9.71 -22.52 69.29
N ASP A 465 10.13 -22.43 68.04
CA ASP A 465 10.96 -23.46 67.38
C ASP A 465 12.43 -23.37 67.83
N GLU A 466 12.93 -24.45 68.46
CA GLU A 466 14.30 -24.53 68.99
C GLU A 466 15.39 -24.54 67.90
N ASP A 467 15.07 -24.84 66.65
CA ASP A 467 15.99 -24.83 65.51
C ASP A 467 15.96 -23.50 64.73
N ASN A 468 14.99 -22.61 64.99
CA ASN A 468 14.74 -21.37 64.26
C ASN A 468 14.35 -20.20 65.18
N CYS A 469 14.93 -20.13 66.38
CA CYS A 469 14.48 -19.22 67.43
C CYS A 469 14.83 -17.75 67.13
N GLY A 470 13.83 -16.90 66.97
CA GLY A 470 13.95 -15.47 66.66
C GLY A 470 14.17 -15.14 65.18
N PHE A 471 14.80 -16.04 64.42
CA PHE A 471 14.93 -15.98 62.96
C PHE A 471 15.32 -17.36 62.40
N CYS A 472 15.13 -17.56 61.10
CA CYS A 472 15.36 -18.83 60.43
C CYS A 472 16.81 -19.34 60.60
N ASN A 473 16.94 -20.65 60.87
CA ASN A 473 18.19 -21.37 61.13
C ASN A 473 18.96 -20.94 62.40
N ASN A 474 18.31 -20.25 63.35
CA ASN A 474 18.91 -19.96 64.66
C ASN A 474 18.61 -21.05 65.69
N LYS A 475 19.44 -22.10 65.71
CA LYS A 475 19.29 -23.20 66.65
C LYS A 475 19.78 -22.82 68.05
N CYS A 476 18.94 -23.07 69.06
CA CYS A 476 19.31 -22.90 70.47
C CYS A 476 20.40 -23.89 70.90
N GLY A 477 21.24 -23.43 71.83
CA GLY A 477 22.34 -24.19 72.41
C GLY A 477 21.85 -25.38 73.24
N ALA A 478 22.80 -26.22 73.67
CA ALA A 478 22.47 -27.40 74.46
C ALA A 478 21.81 -27.01 75.80
N ASN A 479 20.59 -27.52 76.02
CA ASN A 479 19.70 -27.26 77.16
C ASN A 479 19.01 -25.88 77.15
N GLU A 480 19.05 -25.15 76.05
CA GLU A 480 18.18 -23.98 75.85
C GLU A 480 16.86 -24.38 75.20
N THR A 481 15.81 -23.62 75.48
CA THR A 481 14.48 -23.70 74.87
C THR A 481 14.16 -22.38 74.18
N CYS A 482 13.44 -22.39 73.06
CA CYS A 482 13.00 -21.15 72.44
C CYS A 482 11.77 -20.60 73.17
N GLN A 483 11.87 -19.39 73.71
CA GLN A 483 10.75 -18.69 74.36
C GLN A 483 10.66 -17.25 73.86
N ASN A 484 9.54 -16.92 73.21
CA ASN A 484 9.25 -15.60 72.63
C ASN A 484 10.34 -15.14 71.64
N GLY A 485 10.95 -16.07 70.91
CA GLY A 485 12.01 -15.78 69.93
C GLY A 485 13.41 -15.62 70.52
N PHE A 486 13.61 -16.02 71.79
CA PHE A 486 14.91 -16.02 72.45
C PHE A 486 15.24 -17.41 73.00
N CYS A 487 16.47 -17.87 72.78
CA CYS A 487 16.97 -19.07 73.43
C CYS A 487 17.18 -18.81 74.93
N GLN A 488 16.47 -19.57 75.76
CA GLN A 488 16.44 -19.40 77.22
C GLN A 488 16.62 -20.75 77.91
N GLY A 489 17.35 -20.78 79.03
CA GLY A 489 17.50 -21.99 79.85
C GLY A 489 18.89 -22.65 79.83
N GLY A 490 19.90 -21.97 79.29
CA GLY A 490 21.29 -22.41 79.39
C GLY A 490 21.67 -22.73 80.84
N ASN A 491 22.33 -23.88 81.01
CA ASN A 491 22.73 -24.53 82.26
C ASN A 491 22.91 -23.55 83.44
N PRO A 492 22.02 -23.55 84.47
CA PRO A 492 22.18 -22.68 85.63
C PRO A 492 23.53 -22.96 86.29
N ASP A 493 24.43 -21.98 86.31
CA ASP A 493 25.74 -22.20 86.91
C ASP A 493 25.60 -22.17 88.42
N VAL A 494 25.52 -23.35 89.03
CA VAL A 494 25.70 -23.53 90.48
C VAL A 494 27.18 -23.40 90.91
N GLY A 495 28.02 -22.89 90.00
CA GLY A 495 29.47 -22.82 90.09
C GLY A 495 30.01 -21.41 90.30
N THR A 496 31.29 -21.24 89.97
CA THR A 496 32.05 -20.03 90.26
C THR A 496 31.83 -18.90 89.26
N CYS A 497 31.17 -19.10 88.11
CA CYS A 497 31.04 -18.05 87.09
C CYS A 497 30.15 -16.90 87.51
N CYS A 498 29.29 -17.13 88.51
CA CYS A 498 28.36 -16.15 89.05
C CYS A 498 28.85 -15.43 90.31
N THR A 499 30.14 -15.54 90.62
CA THR A 499 30.75 -14.86 91.76
C THR A 499 32.12 -14.29 91.36
N PRO A 500 32.47 -13.05 91.79
CA PRO A 500 33.78 -12.49 91.47
C PRO A 500 34.91 -13.26 92.15
N MET A 501 36.02 -13.43 91.44
CA MET A 501 37.20 -14.17 91.88
C MET A 501 38.49 -13.44 91.54
N GLU A 502 39.54 -13.70 92.32
CA GLU A 502 40.91 -13.22 92.06
C GLU A 502 41.66 -14.09 91.05
N THR A 503 41.01 -15.13 90.50
CA THR A 503 41.57 -16.03 89.49
C THR A 503 41.04 -15.70 88.10
N ILE A 504 41.79 -16.09 87.08
CA ILE A 504 41.34 -16.02 85.68
C ILE A 504 40.27 -17.09 85.40
N GLY A 505 39.22 -16.73 84.67
CA GLY A 505 38.17 -17.68 84.30
C GLY A 505 37.28 -18.15 85.45
N CYS A 506 36.42 -19.12 85.15
CA CYS A 506 35.44 -19.67 86.08
C CYS A 506 35.22 -21.19 85.87
N SER A 507 34.37 -21.82 86.69
CA SER A 507 34.25 -23.29 86.75
C SER A 507 33.56 -23.91 85.55
N ASN A 508 32.79 -23.12 84.80
CA ASN A 508 32.08 -23.58 83.61
C ASN A 508 32.82 -23.06 82.37
N GLY A 509 33.55 -23.95 81.70
CA GLY A 509 34.35 -23.61 80.53
C GLY A 509 33.55 -23.03 79.35
N THR A 510 32.25 -23.34 79.27
CA THR A 510 31.36 -22.79 78.23
C THR A 510 31.01 -21.33 78.53
N ILE A 511 30.58 -21.04 79.76
CA ILE A 511 30.29 -19.66 80.20
C ILE A 511 31.56 -18.83 80.13
N GLN A 512 32.67 -19.38 80.63
CA GLN A 512 33.98 -18.75 80.55
C GLN A 512 34.31 -18.35 79.12
N ASN A 513 34.35 -19.29 78.17
CA ASN A 513 34.73 -18.98 76.78
C ASN A 513 33.79 -17.95 76.13
N CYS A 514 32.50 -18.00 76.42
CA CYS A 514 31.53 -17.04 75.88
C CYS A 514 31.86 -15.60 76.35
N VAL A 515 32.04 -15.40 77.66
CA VAL A 515 32.43 -14.09 78.22
C VAL A 515 33.83 -13.68 77.76
N CYS A 516 34.81 -14.60 77.74
CA CYS A 516 36.17 -14.31 77.25
C CYS A 516 36.19 -13.77 75.81
N THR A 517 35.24 -14.22 74.98
CA THR A 517 35.17 -13.80 73.58
C THR A 517 34.69 -12.36 73.44
N GLN A 518 33.91 -11.88 74.41
CA GLN A 518 33.42 -10.50 74.45
C GLN A 518 34.38 -9.58 75.23
N ASP A 519 34.88 -10.05 76.37
CA ASP A 519 35.87 -9.34 77.19
C ASP A 519 37.05 -10.26 77.57
N ASP A 520 38.19 -10.04 76.90
CA ASP A 520 39.43 -10.79 77.12
C ASP A 520 40.03 -10.56 78.52
N TYR A 521 39.67 -9.46 79.19
CA TYR A 521 40.13 -9.17 80.56
C TYR A 521 39.72 -10.29 81.54
N CYS A 522 38.53 -10.85 81.35
CA CYS A 522 37.97 -11.90 82.21
C CYS A 522 38.80 -13.18 82.21
N CYS A 523 39.60 -13.39 81.17
CA CYS A 523 40.33 -14.65 80.94
C CYS A 523 41.84 -14.46 80.88
N ALA A 524 42.31 -13.24 80.65
CA ALA A 524 43.72 -12.89 80.71
C ALA A 524 44.15 -12.32 82.07
N THR A 525 43.24 -11.65 82.80
CA THR A 525 43.59 -10.89 84.00
C THR A 525 42.87 -11.38 85.25
N LYS A 526 41.53 -11.35 85.28
CA LYS A 526 40.75 -11.70 86.47
C LYS A 526 39.26 -11.84 86.14
N TRP A 527 38.57 -12.79 86.77
CA TRP A 527 37.11 -12.90 86.72
C TRP A 527 36.43 -11.99 87.77
N ASP A 528 36.34 -10.68 87.52
CA ASP A 528 35.77 -9.73 88.47
C ASP A 528 34.25 -9.54 88.34
N GLN A 529 33.67 -8.55 89.03
CA GLN A 529 32.23 -8.32 89.03
C GLN A 529 31.68 -7.94 87.64
N GLN A 530 32.50 -7.34 86.78
CA GLN A 530 32.07 -7.01 85.44
C GLN A 530 31.90 -8.30 84.61
N CYS A 531 32.86 -9.21 84.69
CA CYS A 531 32.78 -10.55 84.08
C CYS A 531 31.55 -11.34 84.52
N VAL A 532 31.14 -11.21 85.80
CA VAL A 532 29.91 -11.84 86.33
C VAL A 532 28.66 -11.22 85.72
N ASN A 533 28.59 -9.90 85.57
CA ASN A 533 27.43 -9.24 84.96
C ASN A 533 27.28 -9.62 83.47
N GLU A 534 28.41 -9.75 82.79
CA GLU A 534 28.50 -10.13 81.38
C GLU A 534 27.98 -11.56 81.11
N VAL A 535 27.94 -12.43 82.13
CA VAL A 535 27.34 -13.78 82.02
C VAL A 535 25.88 -13.70 81.58
N GLU A 536 25.08 -12.83 82.21
CA GLU A 536 23.66 -12.68 81.88
C GLU A 536 23.45 -11.66 80.75
N GLU A 537 24.24 -10.59 80.71
CA GLU A 537 24.13 -9.53 79.70
C GLU A 537 24.32 -10.05 78.27
N PHE A 538 25.26 -10.98 78.07
CA PHE A 538 25.51 -11.58 76.76
C PHE A 538 24.83 -12.94 76.57
N GLY A 539 23.97 -13.35 77.50
CA GLY A 539 23.29 -14.65 77.45
C GLY A 539 24.24 -15.85 77.52
N CYS A 540 25.45 -15.66 78.08
CA CYS A 540 26.44 -16.72 78.21
C CYS A 540 26.05 -17.76 79.27
N GLY A 541 25.20 -17.40 80.23
CA GLY A 541 24.63 -18.27 81.27
C GLY A 541 23.63 -17.51 82.15
N SER A 542 23.16 -18.12 83.25
CA SER A 542 22.36 -17.43 84.27
C SER A 542 22.88 -17.66 85.67
N CYS A 543 22.79 -16.62 86.50
CA CYS A 543 23.33 -16.55 87.85
C CYS A 543 22.27 -16.54 88.95
N ASN A 544 21.03 -16.95 88.61
CA ASN A 544 19.89 -17.02 89.53
C ASN A 544 19.71 -18.37 90.22
#